data_AF-A0A6V7KAU5-F1
#
_entry.id   AF-A0A6V7KAU5-F1
#
_cell.length_a   1.000
_cell.length_b   1.000
_cell.length_c   1.000
_cell.angle_alpha   90.00
_cell.angle_beta   90.00
_cell.angle_gamma   90.00
#
_symmetry.space_group_name_H-M   'P 1'
#
loop_
_entity.id
_entity.type
_entity.pdbx_description
1 polymer ?
#
loop_
_entity_poly.entity_id
_entity_poly.type
_entity_poly.pdbx_seq_one_letter_code
_entity_poly.pdbx_strand_id
1 'polypeptide(L)' 'MGYAKMDQKGAGLHLRTFARSFIVDDGEERFVFVSVESAMIGHDIRSA' A
#
# COMPACT_ATOMS: atom_id res chain seq x y z
N MET A 1 -10.65 1.47 5.25
CA MET A 1 -10.70 0.03 5.58
C MET A 1 -10.08 -0.18 6.95
N GLY A 2 -10.69 -0.99 7.82
CA GLY A 2 -10.17 -1.27 9.17
C GLY A 2 -11.26 -1.37 10.23
N TYR A 3 -12.14 -0.37 10.32
CA TYR A 3 -13.12 -0.28 11.41
C TYR A 3 -14.36 -1.20 11.29
N ALA A 4 -14.48 -1.99 10.21
CA ALA A 4 -15.62 -2.88 9.96
C ALA A 4 -17.01 -2.22 10.15
N LYS A 5 -17.12 -0.92 9.83
CA LYS A 5 -18.32 -0.10 10.04
C LYS A 5 -18.96 0.28 8.71
N MET A 6 -20.18 -0.20 8.46
CA MET A 6 -20.84 -0.16 7.14
C MET A 6 -21.21 1.24 6.65
N ASP A 7 -21.54 2.14 7.57
CA ASP A 7 -21.86 3.55 7.31
C ASP A 7 -20.62 4.44 7.16
N GLN A 8 -19.41 3.92 7.41
CA GLN A 8 -18.17 4.67 7.26
C GLN A 8 -17.71 4.70 5.79
N LYS A 9 -18.28 5.63 5.03
CA LYS A 9 -17.93 5.89 3.63
C LYS A 9 -16.99 7.08 3.49
N GLY A 10 -16.16 7.09 2.45
CA GLY A 10 -15.31 8.24 2.13
C GLY A 10 -16.15 9.45 1.75
N ALA A 11 -15.91 10.60 2.38
CA ALA A 11 -16.65 11.84 2.17
C ALA A 11 -15.79 12.96 1.56
N GLY A 12 -14.56 12.64 1.15
CA GLY A 12 -13.57 13.60 0.67
C GLY A 12 -12.16 13.11 0.94
N LEU A 13 -11.16 13.92 0.62
CA LEU A 13 -9.75 13.63 0.87
C LEU A 13 -9.19 14.68 1.82
N HIS A 14 -8.66 14.24 2.96
CA HIS A 14 -7.83 15.10 3.79
C HIS A 14 -6.40 15.17 3.22
N LEU A 15 -5.84 14.01 2.89
CA LEU A 15 -4.56 13.83 2.22
C LEU A 15 -4.69 12.75 1.14
N ARG A 16 -3.71 12.67 0.24
CA ARG A 16 -3.56 11.56 -0.71
C ARG A 16 -2.86 10.38 -0.02
N THR A 17 -3.09 9.18 -0.54
CA THR A 17 -2.31 7.99 -0.17
C THR A 17 -1.16 7.79 -1.16
N PHE A 18 -0.03 7.29 -0.68
CA PHE A 18 1.15 7.02 -1.49
C PHE A 18 1.66 5.58 -1.34
N ALA A 19 2.30 5.10 -2.40
CA ALA A 19 3.19 3.93 -2.36
C ALA A 19 4.63 4.45 -2.54
N ARG A 20 5.53 4.03 -1.65
CA ARG A 20 6.93 4.46 -1.62
C ARG A 20 7.82 3.23 -1.73
N SER A 21 8.57 3.13 -2.81
CA SER A 21 9.50 2.03 -3.09
C SER A 21 10.92 2.38 -2.67
N PHE A 22 11.57 1.41 -2.03
CA PHE A 22 12.98 1.44 -1.67
C PHE A 22 13.64 0.29 -2.41
N ILE A 23 14.54 0.63 -3.34
CA ILE A 23 15.20 -0.33 -4.21
C ILE A 23 16.63 -0.51 -3.68
N VAL A 24 16.99 -1.75 -3.43
CA VAL A 24 18.35 -2.17 -3.10
C VAL A 24 18.81 -3.10 -4.21
N ASP A 25 19.91 -2.74 -4.86
CA ASP A 25 20.43 -3.43 -6.05
C ASP A 25 21.95 -3.43 -5.96
N ASP A 26 22.57 -4.61 -6.09
CA ASP A 26 24.02 -4.78 -6.07
C ASP A 26 24.62 -5.06 -7.46
N GLY A 27 23.80 -5.09 -8.51
CA GLY A 27 24.18 -5.40 -9.88
C GLY A 27 23.98 -6.86 -10.28
N GLU A 28 23.75 -7.78 -9.34
CA GLU A 28 23.44 -9.19 -9.59
C GLU A 28 22.01 -9.53 -9.12
N GLU A 29 21.62 -9.06 -7.94
CA GLU A 29 20.30 -9.27 -7.34
C GLU A 29 19.62 -7.93 -7.00
N ARG A 30 18.29 -7.91 -7.10
CA ARG A 30 17.47 -6.76 -6.74
C ARG A 30 16.43 -7.12 -5.70
N PHE A 31 16.44 -6.36 -4.61
CA PHE A 31 15.41 -6.36 -3.59
C PHE A 31 14.60 -5.06 -3.63
N VAL A 32 13.28 -5.18 -3.56
CA VAL A 32 12.39 -4.02 -3.51
C VAL A 32 11.48 -4.13 -2.29
N PHE A 33 11.58 -3.15 -1.40
CA PHE A 33 10.62 -2.95 -0.31
C PHE A 33 9.66 -1.82 -0.68
N VAL A 34 8.36 -2.05 -0.56
CA VAL A 34 7.34 -1.02 -0.83
C VAL A 34 6.53 -0.77 0.44
N SER A 35 6.62 0.45 0.95
CA SER A 35 5.73 0.94 2.00
C SER A 35 4.51 1.60 1.36
N VAL A 36 3.31 1.18 1.77
CA VAL A 36 2.05 1.67 1.20
C VAL A 36 1.18 2.21 2.32
N GLU A 37 0.59 3.39 2.11
CA GLU A 37 -0.41 3.97 3.00
C GLU A 37 -1.77 3.30 2.82
N SER A 38 -1.83 2.04 3.22
CA SER A 38 -3.04 1.21 3.27
C SER A 38 -3.06 0.50 4.61
N ALA A 39 -4.24 0.10 5.07
CA ALA A 39 -4.37 -0.73 6.26
C ALA A 39 -3.61 -2.05 6.07
N MET A 40 -3.78 -2.71 4.92
CA MET A 40 -3.13 -3.97 4.55
C MET A 40 -2.90 -4.04 3.03
N ILE A 41 -2.10 -5.00 2.58
CA ILE A 41 -1.99 -5.43 1.18
C ILE A 41 -2.73 -6.77 1.02
N GLY A 42 -3.81 -6.77 0.25
CA GLY A 42 -4.55 -7.99 -0.06
C GLY A 42 -3.75 -8.96 -0.92
N HIS A 43 -4.04 -10.25 -0.82
CA HIS A 43 -3.35 -11.27 -1.63
C HIS A 43 -3.51 -11.02 -3.14
N ASP A 44 -4.69 -10.59 -3.58
CA ASP A 44 -4.96 -10.27 -4.97
C ASP A 44 -4.13 -9.08 -5.47
N ILE A 45 -3.84 -8.10 -4.60
CA ILE A 45 -2.97 -6.97 -4.93
C ILE A 45 -1.50 -7.41 -5.01
N ARG A 46 -1.07 -8.33 -4.16
CA ARG A 46 0.30 -8.89 -4.20
C ARG A 46 0.53 -9.74 -5.45
N SER A 47 -0.51 -10.44 -5.90
CA SER A 47 -0.37 -11.50 -6.93
C SER A 47 -0.73 -11.05 -8.34
N ALA A 48 -1.31 -9.85 -8.49
CA ALA A 48 -1.56 -9.18 -9.77
C ALA A 48 -0.25 -8.64 -10.38
#